data_AF-A0A2S6S5K0-F1
#
_entry.id   AF-A0A2S6S5K0-F1
#
_cell.length_a   1.000
_cell.length_b   1.000
_cell.length_c   1.000
_cell.angle_alpha   90.00
_cell.angle_beta   90.00
_cell.angle_gamma   90.00
#
_symmetry.space_group_name_H-M   'P 1'
#
loop_
_entity.id
_entity.type
_entity.pdbx_description
1 polymer ?
#
loop_
_entity_poly.entity_id
_entity_poly.type
_entity_poly.pdbx_seq_one_letter_code
_entity_poly.pdbx_strand_id
1 'polypeptide(L)'
;MFNFVKGIKKILLLQRNEYQSNSSKFLRKLFGRELHTRFFINFTNNNLQKINNHFYKDMKNEFDKIKFFLPKKAYNILDIGCGIGAINIFLNNHYDNLPNFHLLDKNFVSNKIIYGFKKIKTEGYNNLLTTKHFLEANNIKKDKINIYDVDRDELIDLKYDLVISLVSWGYHYPLETYIDYLKKNATNKTIFIFDIAAEYISIEDVKKYFNKIEIINRYQKKHQQIRLFCSEIK
;
A
#
# COMPACT_ATOMS: atom_id res chain seq x y z
N MET A 1 -14.67 -10.53 -6.77
CA MET A 1 -14.09 -9.47 -7.64
C MET A 1 -14.31 -8.14 -6.95
N PHE A 2 -13.55 -7.10 -7.31
CA PHE A 2 -13.77 -5.77 -6.75
C PHE A 2 -14.84 -4.98 -7.52
N ASN A 3 -15.53 -4.07 -6.85
CA ASN A 3 -16.38 -3.07 -7.48
C ASN A 3 -15.52 -1.86 -7.85
N PHE A 4 -15.20 -1.72 -9.14
CA PHE A 4 -14.38 -0.61 -9.62
C PHE A 4 -15.22 0.67 -9.74
N VAL A 5 -14.66 1.80 -9.30
CA VAL A 5 -15.28 3.13 -9.40
C VAL A 5 -14.63 3.97 -10.51
N LYS A 6 -15.27 5.08 -10.89
CA LYS A 6 -14.70 6.02 -11.87
C LYS A 6 -13.31 6.47 -11.42
N GLY A 7 -12.35 6.45 -12.34
CA GLY A 7 -10.96 6.84 -12.08
C GLY A 7 -10.05 5.74 -11.55
N ILE A 8 -10.58 4.67 -10.92
CA ILE A 8 -9.75 3.65 -10.26
C ILE A 8 -8.83 2.92 -11.23
N LYS A 9 -9.29 2.66 -12.45
CA LYS A 9 -8.50 2.01 -13.53
C LYS A 9 -7.18 2.75 -13.72
N LYS A 10 -7.23 4.08 -13.83
CA LYS A 10 -6.05 4.90 -14.11
C LYS A 10 -5.06 4.81 -12.97
N ILE A 11 -5.51 5.01 -11.73
CA ILE A 11 -4.67 4.93 -10.54
C ILE A 11 -4.01 3.55 -10.44
N LEU A 12 -4.81 2.49 -10.65
CA LEU A 12 -4.34 1.11 -10.57
C LEU A 12 -3.21 0.87 -11.56
N LEU A 13 -3.40 1.27 -12.81
CA LEU A 13 -2.42 1.05 -13.86
C LEU A 13 -1.16 1.92 -13.70
N LEU A 14 -1.23 3.04 -12.98
CA LEU A 14 -0.06 3.88 -12.66
C LEU A 14 0.77 3.31 -11.53
N GLN A 15 0.12 2.72 -10.52
CA GLN A 15 0.77 2.03 -9.41
C GLN A 15 1.28 0.65 -9.82
N ARG A 16 0.57 -0.05 -10.72
CA ARG A 16 0.80 -1.44 -11.12
C ARG A 16 0.91 -1.59 -12.63
N ASN A 17 2.13 -1.38 -13.13
CA ASN A 17 2.45 -1.42 -14.55
C ASN A 17 2.29 -2.81 -15.17
N GLU A 18 2.34 -3.87 -14.35
CA GLU A 18 2.17 -5.26 -14.76
C GLU A 18 0.80 -5.51 -15.41
N TYR A 19 -0.25 -4.82 -14.97
CA TYR A 19 -1.60 -4.95 -15.48
C TYR A 19 -1.85 -4.21 -16.80
N GLN A 20 -0.89 -3.42 -17.27
CA GLN A 20 -1.01 -2.74 -18.55
C GLN A 20 -0.89 -3.73 -19.73
N SER A 21 -1.71 -3.53 -20.76
CA SER A 21 -1.65 -4.25 -22.03
C SER A 21 -0.33 -4.00 -22.75
N ASN A 22 0.02 -4.91 -23.66
CA ASN A 22 1.22 -4.74 -24.51
C ASN A 22 1.16 -3.45 -25.34
N SER A 23 -0.02 -3.09 -25.86
CA SER A 23 -0.23 -1.82 -26.57
C SER A 23 -0.01 -0.59 -25.67
N SER A 24 -0.51 -0.62 -24.43
CA SER A 24 -0.28 0.45 -23.45
C SER A 24 1.21 0.59 -23.13
N LYS A 25 1.91 -0.54 -22.90
CA LYS A 25 3.35 -0.56 -22.64
C LYS A 25 4.15 -0.06 -23.84
N PHE A 26 3.74 -0.42 -25.06
CA PHE A 26 4.35 0.06 -26.31
C PHE A 26 4.20 1.57 -26.47
N LEU A 27 2.99 2.12 -26.33
CA LEU A 27 2.74 3.57 -26.41
C LEU A 27 3.52 4.34 -25.35
N ARG A 28 3.65 3.80 -24.14
CA ARG A 28 4.49 4.38 -23.09
C ARG A 28 5.97 4.41 -23.47
N LYS A 29 6.47 3.38 -24.17
CA LYS A 29 7.87 3.33 -24.64
C LYS A 29 8.10 4.33 -25.77
N LEU A 30 7.14 4.50 -26.67
CA LEU A 30 7.24 5.36 -27.85
C LEU A 30 7.08 6.85 -27.52
N PHE A 31 6.03 7.22 -26.79
CA PHE A 31 5.67 8.61 -26.51
C PHE A 31 6.11 9.10 -25.13
N GLY A 32 6.80 8.25 -24.38
CA GLY A 32 7.20 8.53 -23.01
C GLY A 32 6.04 8.48 -22.00
N ARG A 33 6.41 8.62 -20.73
CA ARG A 33 5.50 8.42 -19.59
C ARG A 33 4.47 9.52 -19.44
N GLU A 34 4.86 10.78 -19.69
CA GLU A 34 3.97 11.92 -19.44
C GLU A 34 2.74 11.86 -20.35
N LEU A 35 2.95 11.74 -21.66
CA LEU A 35 1.88 11.58 -22.64
C LEU A 35 1.05 10.32 -22.38
N HIS A 36 1.70 9.22 -21.97
CA HIS A 36 1.00 8.00 -21.59
C HIS A 36 0.07 8.18 -20.39
N THR A 37 0.57 8.78 -19.31
CA THR A 37 -0.16 8.99 -18.05
C THR A 37 -1.31 9.99 -18.22
N ARG A 38 -1.11 11.03 -19.05
CA ARG A 38 -2.12 12.06 -19.30
C ARG A 38 -3.21 11.57 -20.27
N PHE A 39 -2.81 10.90 -21.35
CA PHE A 39 -3.69 10.59 -22.48
C PHE A 39 -3.87 9.08 -22.71
N PHE A 40 -2.83 8.36 -23.12
CA PHE A 40 -2.98 6.99 -23.65
C PHE A 40 -3.55 5.98 -22.64
N ILE A 41 -3.25 6.14 -21.34
CA ILE A 41 -3.74 5.24 -20.29
C ILE A 41 -5.28 5.22 -20.19
N ASN A 42 -5.95 6.29 -20.63
CA ASN A 42 -7.40 6.40 -20.58
C ASN A 42 -8.07 5.54 -21.67
N PHE A 43 -7.48 5.51 -22.87
CA PHE A 43 -8.03 4.86 -24.08
C PHE A 43 -7.47 3.45 -24.33
N THR A 44 -6.44 3.06 -23.58
CA THR A 44 -5.91 1.70 -23.57
C THR A 44 -6.46 0.90 -22.38
N ASN A 45 -6.12 -0.40 -22.32
CA ASN A 45 -6.48 -1.28 -21.20
C ASN A 45 -8.01 -1.48 -21.07
N ASN A 46 -8.68 -1.75 -22.19
CA ASN A 46 -10.15 -1.75 -22.28
C ASN A 46 -10.82 -2.97 -21.63
N ASN A 47 -10.11 -4.08 -21.45
CA ASN A 47 -10.65 -5.25 -20.77
C ASN A 47 -10.58 -5.09 -19.24
N LEU A 48 -11.50 -4.29 -18.70
CA LEU A 48 -11.56 -3.97 -17.28
C LEU A 48 -11.81 -5.20 -16.41
N GLN A 49 -12.65 -6.14 -16.89
CA GLN A 49 -12.96 -7.37 -16.17
C GLN A 49 -11.71 -8.24 -15.98
N LYS A 50 -10.88 -8.38 -17.01
CA LYS A 50 -9.60 -9.12 -16.92
C LYS A 50 -8.64 -8.45 -15.95
N ILE A 51 -8.52 -7.12 -15.99
CA ILE A 51 -7.66 -6.35 -15.07
C ILE A 51 -8.13 -6.55 -13.62
N ASN A 52 -9.43 -6.42 -13.39
CA ASN A 52 -10.03 -6.60 -12.06
C ASN A 52 -9.84 -8.03 -11.55
N ASN A 53 -10.08 -9.04 -12.39
CA ASN A 53 -9.85 -10.45 -12.03
C ASN A 53 -8.41 -10.70 -11.61
N HIS A 54 -7.44 -10.17 -12.37
CA HIS A 54 -6.03 -10.33 -12.05
C HIS A 54 -5.68 -9.60 -10.75
N PHE A 55 -6.08 -8.34 -10.62
CA PHE A 55 -5.85 -7.54 -9.43
C PHE A 55 -6.46 -8.16 -8.16
N TYR A 56 -7.69 -8.66 -8.25
CA TYR A 56 -8.35 -9.35 -7.15
C TYR A 56 -7.60 -10.60 -6.71
N LYS A 57 -7.16 -11.44 -7.68
CA LYS A 57 -6.38 -12.64 -7.39
C LYS A 57 -5.04 -12.29 -6.72
N ASP A 58 -4.35 -11.28 -7.21
CA ASP A 58 -3.09 -10.84 -6.63
C ASP A 58 -3.29 -10.33 -5.21
N MET A 59 -4.29 -9.47 -4.96
CA MET A 59 -4.55 -8.95 -3.61
C MET A 59 -5.02 -10.04 -2.65
N LYS A 60 -5.80 -11.01 -3.14
CA LYS A 60 -6.16 -12.18 -2.33
C LYS A 60 -4.92 -13.01 -1.98
N ASN A 61 -4.01 -13.22 -2.93
CA ASN A 61 -2.75 -13.93 -2.68
C ASN A 61 -1.86 -13.16 -1.69
N GLU A 62 -1.80 -11.83 -1.77
CA GLU A 62 -1.08 -11.02 -0.79
C GLU A 62 -1.69 -11.15 0.62
N PHE A 63 -3.01 -11.14 0.74
CA PHE A 63 -3.72 -11.38 2.00
C PHE A 63 -3.48 -12.81 2.54
N ASP A 64 -3.60 -13.83 1.68
CA ASP A 64 -3.44 -15.22 2.06
C ASP A 64 -2.05 -15.53 2.64
N LYS A 65 -1.01 -14.80 2.22
CA LYS A 65 0.35 -14.90 2.77
C LYS A 65 0.50 -14.30 4.16
N ILE A 66 -0.27 -13.26 4.49
CA ILE A 66 -0.13 -12.54 5.76
C ILE A 66 -1.14 -12.96 6.81
N LYS A 67 -2.26 -13.61 6.42
CA LYS A 67 -3.40 -13.88 7.32
C LYS A 67 -3.05 -14.62 8.61
N PHE A 68 -2.03 -15.49 8.61
CA PHE A 68 -1.61 -16.24 9.79
C PHE A 68 -0.74 -15.42 10.76
N PHE A 69 -0.25 -14.27 10.32
CA PHE A 69 0.55 -13.34 11.11
C PHE A 69 -0.30 -12.19 11.69
N LEU A 70 -1.56 -12.11 11.29
CA LEU A 70 -2.48 -11.06 11.72
C LEU A 70 -2.86 -11.22 13.21
N PRO A 71 -3.10 -10.11 13.93
CA PRO A 71 -3.58 -10.20 15.30
C PRO A 71 -4.98 -10.83 15.33
N LYS A 72 -5.32 -11.53 16.41
CA LYS A 72 -6.63 -12.20 16.57
C LYS A 72 -7.81 -11.23 16.43
N LYS A 73 -7.62 -9.97 16.81
CA LYS A 73 -8.58 -8.87 16.66
C LYS A 73 -7.82 -7.61 16.25
N ALA A 74 -8.43 -6.79 15.41
CA ALA A 74 -7.94 -5.46 15.09
C ALA A 74 -9.11 -4.49 14.99
N TYR A 75 -9.07 -3.41 15.76
CA TYR A 75 -10.05 -2.32 15.72
C TYR A 75 -9.49 -1.08 15.05
N ASN A 76 -8.19 -0.81 15.19
CA ASN A 76 -7.54 0.31 14.51
C ASN A 76 -6.39 -0.23 13.65
N ILE A 77 -6.50 -0.03 12.33
CA ILE A 77 -5.51 -0.48 11.35
C ILE A 77 -4.91 0.75 10.66
N LEU A 78 -3.59 0.88 10.75
CA LEU A 78 -2.82 1.89 10.02
C LEU A 78 -2.25 1.26 8.75
N ASP A 79 -2.54 1.81 7.57
CA ASP A 79 -1.96 1.38 6.30
C ASP A 79 -1.13 2.53 5.69
N ILE A 80 0.19 2.37 5.76
CA ILE A 80 1.16 3.38 5.35
C ILE A 80 1.52 3.19 3.88
N GLY A 81 1.23 4.19 3.05
CA GLY A 81 1.31 4.07 1.59
C GLY A 81 0.25 3.12 1.05
N CYS A 82 -1.00 3.37 1.44
CA CYS A 82 -2.14 2.49 1.19
C CYS A 82 -2.44 2.29 -0.30
N GLY A 83 -2.01 3.20 -1.18
CA GLY A 83 -2.35 3.15 -2.61
C GLY A 83 -3.87 3.15 -2.80
N ILE A 84 -4.36 2.17 -3.55
CA ILE A 84 -5.80 1.93 -3.74
C ILE A 84 -6.47 1.31 -2.51
N GLY A 85 -5.71 0.86 -1.51
CA GLY A 85 -6.24 0.30 -0.26
C GLY A 85 -6.88 -1.08 -0.42
N ALA A 86 -6.69 -1.78 -1.54
CA ALA A 86 -7.39 -3.04 -1.82
C ALA A 86 -7.12 -4.17 -0.81
N ILE A 87 -5.95 -4.17 -0.15
CA ILE A 87 -5.67 -5.12 0.93
C ILE A 87 -6.63 -4.94 2.12
N ASN A 88 -7.07 -3.71 2.37
CA ASN A 88 -7.98 -3.37 3.48
C ASN A 88 -9.37 -3.96 3.28
N ILE A 89 -9.80 -4.24 2.04
CA ILE A 89 -11.07 -4.95 1.78
C ILE A 89 -10.99 -6.39 2.34
N PHE A 90 -9.86 -7.06 2.18
CA PHE A 90 -9.67 -8.40 2.74
C PHE A 90 -9.51 -8.36 4.27
N LEU A 91 -8.79 -7.38 4.81
CA LEU A 91 -8.69 -7.19 6.26
C LEU A 91 -10.06 -6.87 6.89
N ASN A 92 -10.86 -6.03 6.23
CA ASN A 92 -12.20 -5.68 6.68
C ASN A 92 -13.10 -6.93 6.75
N ASN A 93 -13.05 -7.78 5.72
CA ASN A 93 -13.79 -9.05 5.73
C ASN A 93 -13.26 -10.04 6.77
N HIS A 94 -11.93 -10.10 6.98
CA HIS A 94 -11.31 -10.97 7.97
C HIS A 94 -11.69 -10.63 9.41
N TYR A 95 -11.96 -9.36 9.68
CA TYR A 95 -12.34 -8.83 10.98
C TYR A 95 -13.82 -8.41 11.06
N ASP A 96 -14.69 -9.05 10.28
CA ASP A 96 -16.15 -8.89 10.36
C ASP A 96 -16.64 -7.43 10.26
N ASN A 97 -15.97 -6.61 9.45
CA ASN A 97 -16.26 -5.17 9.25
C ASN A 97 -16.13 -4.28 10.50
N LEU A 98 -15.39 -4.73 11.51
CA LEU A 98 -15.12 -3.98 12.73
C LEU A 98 -14.05 -2.89 12.61
N PRO A 99 -12.95 -3.07 11.84
CA PRO A 99 -11.83 -2.14 11.88
C PRO A 99 -12.18 -0.72 11.43
N ASN A 100 -11.57 0.25 12.09
CA ASN A 100 -11.35 1.61 11.59
C ASN A 100 -10.01 1.62 10.85
N PHE A 101 -10.03 2.03 9.58
CA PHE A 101 -8.84 2.15 8.75
C PHE A 101 -8.32 3.59 8.76
N HIS A 102 -7.01 3.73 8.92
CA HIS A 102 -6.26 4.97 8.83
C HIS A 102 -5.26 4.81 7.67
N LEU A 103 -5.58 5.45 6.54
CA LEU A 103 -4.97 5.21 5.24
C LEU A 103 -4.11 6.41 4.86
N LEU A 104 -2.80 6.21 4.77
CA LEU A 104 -1.84 7.26 4.47
C LEU A 104 -1.31 7.08 3.06
N ASP A 105 -1.29 8.13 2.26
CA ASP A 105 -0.52 8.17 1.00
C ASP A 105 -0.33 9.63 0.55
N LYS A 106 0.46 9.83 -0.50
CA LYS A 106 0.51 11.10 -1.23
C LYS A 106 -0.72 11.26 -2.10
N ASN A 107 -1.33 12.45 -2.12
CA ASN A 107 -2.59 12.68 -2.85
C ASN A 107 -2.44 13.41 -4.19
N PHE A 108 -1.49 12.97 -5.03
CA PHE A 108 -1.34 13.52 -6.38
C PHE A 108 -0.81 12.47 -7.37
N VAL A 109 -0.88 12.81 -8.66
CA VAL A 109 -0.34 11.99 -9.75
C VAL A 109 0.83 12.71 -10.40
N SER A 110 2.00 12.15 -10.19
CA SER A 110 3.26 12.60 -10.74
C SER A 110 3.46 12.30 -12.22
N ASN A 111 4.21 13.18 -12.88
CA ASN A 111 4.61 13.01 -14.27
C ASN A 111 5.80 12.04 -14.46
N LYS A 112 6.61 11.78 -13.41
CA LYS A 112 7.86 10.96 -13.49
C LYS A 112 7.92 9.85 -12.43
N ILE A 113 7.96 8.57 -12.81
CA ILE A 113 8.28 7.50 -11.83
C ILE A 113 9.73 7.58 -11.39
N ILE A 114 9.91 7.69 -10.08
CA ILE A 114 11.18 7.51 -9.39
C ILE A 114 11.13 6.18 -8.62
N TYR A 115 11.96 5.22 -9.05
CA TYR A 115 12.20 3.95 -8.35
C TYR A 115 13.34 4.09 -7.33
N GLY A 116 13.49 3.10 -6.44
CA GLY A 116 14.60 3.02 -5.47
C GLY A 116 14.36 3.81 -4.18
N PHE A 117 15.23 3.62 -3.20
CA PHE A 117 15.17 4.28 -1.89
C PHE A 117 15.81 5.67 -1.99
N LYS A 118 15.08 6.73 -1.64
CA LYS A 118 15.61 8.10 -1.59
C LYS A 118 15.16 8.79 -0.32
N LYS A 119 16.03 9.61 0.28
CA LYS A 119 15.72 10.44 1.46
C LYS A 119 14.58 11.43 1.20
N ILE A 120 14.40 11.88 -0.04
CA ILE A 120 13.32 12.79 -0.44
C ILE A 120 12.65 12.20 -1.68
N LYS A 121 11.37 11.86 -1.55
CA LYS A 121 10.52 11.48 -2.69
C LYS A 121 9.35 12.44 -2.79
N THR A 122 9.31 13.16 -3.90
CA THR A 122 8.26 14.11 -4.28
C THR A 122 7.23 13.49 -5.20
N GLU A 123 7.22 12.17 -5.42
CA GLU A 123 6.33 11.56 -6.42
C GLU A 123 5.17 10.80 -5.77
N GLY A 124 3.96 11.09 -6.22
CA GLY A 124 2.71 10.42 -5.83
C GLY A 124 2.03 9.79 -7.05
N TYR A 125 1.27 8.70 -6.85
CA TYR A 125 0.51 8.05 -7.92
C TYR A 125 -0.91 7.73 -7.48
N ASN A 126 -1.48 8.61 -6.68
CA ASN A 126 -2.74 8.33 -6.01
C ASN A 126 -3.70 9.52 -6.08
N ASN A 127 -4.97 9.20 -5.88
CA ASN A 127 -6.00 10.17 -5.60
C ASN A 127 -6.83 9.57 -4.47
N LEU A 128 -6.59 10.06 -3.26
CA LEU A 128 -7.12 9.49 -2.04
C LEU A 128 -8.66 9.52 -1.99
N LEU A 129 -9.29 10.51 -2.63
CA LEU A 129 -10.75 10.53 -2.78
C LEU A 129 -11.26 9.36 -3.63
N THR A 130 -10.54 9.02 -4.71
CA THR A 130 -10.86 7.85 -5.53
C THR A 130 -10.61 6.55 -4.75
N THR A 131 -9.55 6.49 -3.94
CA THR A 131 -9.31 5.38 -3.00
C THR A 131 -10.48 5.24 -2.02
N LYS A 132 -10.96 6.33 -1.42
CA LYS A 132 -12.13 6.33 -0.52
C LYS A 132 -13.35 5.72 -1.20
N HIS A 133 -13.73 6.25 -2.36
CA HIS A 133 -14.89 5.77 -3.10
C HIS A 133 -14.73 4.29 -3.51
N PHE A 134 -13.52 3.86 -3.84
CA PHE A 134 -13.26 2.45 -4.14
C PHE A 134 -13.50 1.56 -2.92
N LEU A 135 -13.02 1.94 -1.73
CA LEU A 135 -13.25 1.18 -0.50
C LEU A 135 -14.73 1.14 -0.10
N GLU A 136 -15.43 2.27 -0.21
CA GLU A 136 -16.88 2.37 0.03
C GLU A 136 -17.68 1.45 -0.92
N ALA A 137 -17.34 1.45 -2.21
CA ALA A 137 -17.96 0.58 -3.21
C ALA A 137 -17.70 -0.92 -2.95
N ASN A 138 -16.70 -1.26 -2.12
CA ASN A 138 -16.34 -2.62 -1.73
C ASN A 138 -16.71 -2.91 -0.26
N ASN A 139 -17.80 -2.29 0.23
CA ASN A 139 -18.47 -2.58 1.50
C ASN A 139 -17.68 -2.18 2.77
N ILE A 140 -16.64 -1.37 2.66
CA ILE A 140 -16.08 -0.73 3.86
C ILE A 140 -16.97 0.48 4.18
N LYS A 141 -17.45 0.56 5.42
CA LYS A 141 -18.34 1.66 5.84
C LYS A 141 -17.60 3.00 5.81
N LYS A 142 -18.28 4.05 5.35
CA LYS A 142 -17.69 5.40 5.16
C LYS A 142 -17.09 5.99 6.45
N ASP A 143 -17.72 5.75 7.58
CA ASP A 143 -17.27 6.17 8.92
C ASP A 143 -16.06 5.38 9.44
N LYS A 144 -15.72 4.27 8.77
CA LYS A 144 -14.54 3.44 9.05
C LYS A 144 -13.33 3.78 8.18
N ILE A 145 -13.44 4.76 7.28
CA ILE A 145 -12.39 5.12 6.31
C ILE A 145 -11.86 6.52 6.63
N ASN A 146 -10.72 6.56 7.33
CA ASN A 146 -9.95 7.76 7.61
C ASN A 146 -8.77 7.84 6.65
N ILE A 147 -8.62 8.98 5.98
CA ILE A 147 -7.62 9.19 4.94
C ILE A 147 -6.76 10.38 5.31
N TYR A 148 -5.46 10.24 5.07
CA TYR A 148 -4.46 11.25 5.39
C TYR A 148 -3.53 11.45 4.19
N ASP A 149 -3.51 12.68 3.67
CA ASP A 149 -2.49 13.15 2.73
C ASP A 149 -1.22 13.46 3.51
N VAL A 150 -0.17 12.66 3.32
CA VAL A 150 1.08 12.76 4.10
C VAL A 150 1.79 14.11 3.98
N ASP A 151 1.49 14.88 2.93
CA ASP A 151 2.08 16.19 2.69
C ASP A 151 1.27 17.34 3.33
N ARG A 152 0.08 17.07 3.88
CA ARG A 152 -0.87 18.10 4.36
C ARG A 152 -1.50 17.82 5.71
N ASP A 153 -1.72 16.56 6.03
CA ASP A 153 -2.51 16.15 7.18
C ASP A 153 -1.59 15.68 8.30
N GLU A 154 -1.93 16.07 9.53
CA GLU A 154 -1.31 15.51 10.73
C GLU A 154 -1.98 14.17 11.08
N LEU A 155 -1.15 13.20 11.48
CA LEU A 155 -1.64 11.93 11.97
C LEU A 155 -2.17 12.09 13.38
N ILE A 156 -3.34 11.51 13.64
CA ILE A 156 -3.93 11.52 14.97
C ILE A 156 -3.18 10.58 15.92
N ASP A 157 -3.07 10.98 17.18
CA ASP A 157 -2.59 10.08 18.23
C ASP A 157 -3.65 9.01 18.52
N LEU A 158 -3.36 7.77 18.13
CA LEU A 158 -4.27 6.63 18.28
C LEU A 158 -3.45 5.34 18.45
N LYS A 159 -3.93 4.45 19.31
CA LYS A 159 -3.32 3.12 19.45
C LYS A 159 -3.78 2.19 18.32
N TYR A 160 -2.82 1.63 17.59
CA TYR A 160 -3.07 0.69 16.48
C TYR A 160 -2.88 -0.76 16.91
N ASP A 161 -3.75 -1.65 16.43
CA ASP A 161 -3.62 -3.09 16.62
C ASP A 161 -2.75 -3.71 15.52
N LEU A 162 -2.87 -3.18 14.30
CA LEU A 162 -2.13 -3.58 13.12
C LEU A 162 -1.61 -2.35 12.39
N VAL A 163 -0.32 -2.36 12.06
CA VAL A 163 0.31 -1.43 11.13
C VAL A 163 0.75 -2.25 9.91
N ILE A 164 0.24 -1.89 8.74
CA ILE A 164 0.58 -2.55 7.48
C ILE A 164 1.21 -1.56 6.52
N SER A 165 2.21 -2.00 5.75
CA SER A 165 2.79 -1.18 4.68
C SER A 165 3.42 -2.06 3.60
N LEU A 166 2.63 -2.34 2.56
CA LEU A 166 3.07 -3.23 1.48
C LEU A 166 3.76 -2.42 0.38
N VAL A 167 5.04 -2.69 0.13
CA VAL A 167 5.89 -2.02 -0.88
C VAL A 167 5.90 -0.49 -0.72
N SER A 168 5.95 0.00 0.53
CA SER A 168 5.99 1.43 0.85
C SER A 168 7.01 1.74 1.95
N TRP A 169 6.64 1.73 3.23
CA TRP A 169 7.54 2.02 4.35
C TRP A 169 8.61 0.94 4.49
N GLY A 170 9.89 1.35 4.51
CA GLY A 170 11.03 0.44 4.47
C GLY A 170 11.40 -0.04 3.05
N TYR A 171 10.54 0.17 2.05
CA TYR A 171 10.83 -0.17 0.65
C TYR A 171 11.20 1.06 -0.18
N HIS A 172 10.48 2.17 -0.01
CA HIS A 172 10.63 3.39 -0.80
C HIS A 172 11.35 4.52 -0.06
N TYR A 173 11.34 4.49 1.26
CA TYR A 173 11.91 5.51 2.14
C TYR A 173 12.27 4.87 3.50
N PRO A 174 13.10 5.56 4.32
CA PRO A 174 13.69 4.99 5.53
C PRO A 174 12.68 4.55 6.59
N LEU A 175 13.13 3.66 7.49
CA LEU A 175 12.31 3.20 8.61
C LEU A 175 12.00 4.38 9.54
N GLU A 176 13.00 5.21 9.79
CA GLU A 176 13.00 6.39 10.65
C GLU A 176 11.83 7.34 10.37
N THR A 177 11.31 7.38 9.14
CA THR A 177 10.19 8.24 8.74
C THR A 177 8.97 8.10 9.65
N TYR A 178 8.68 6.90 10.15
CA TYR A 178 7.50 6.66 11.00
C TYR A 178 7.83 6.05 12.36
N ILE A 179 9.09 5.71 12.66
CA ILE A 179 9.44 5.01 13.90
C ILE A 179 8.99 5.78 15.14
N ASP A 180 9.27 7.07 15.26
CA ASP A 180 8.93 7.83 16.47
C ASP A 180 7.42 7.91 16.70
N TYR A 181 6.67 8.17 15.61
CA TYR A 181 5.22 8.16 15.65
C TYR A 181 4.69 6.77 16.04
N LEU A 182 5.24 5.70 15.48
CA LEU A 182 4.82 4.33 15.76
C LEU A 182 5.17 3.91 17.20
N LYS A 183 6.31 4.33 17.76
CA LYS A 183 6.65 4.09 19.18
C LYS A 183 5.60 4.70 20.11
N LYS A 184 5.17 5.94 19.82
CA LYS A 184 4.12 6.63 20.59
C LYS A 184 2.75 5.96 20.43
N ASN A 185 2.46 5.41 19.25
CA ASN A 185 1.12 4.94 18.86
C ASN A 185 0.95 3.41 18.84
N ALA A 186 1.99 2.66 19.20
CA ALA A 186 1.92 1.21 19.39
C ALA A 186 1.64 0.84 20.85
N THR A 187 1.32 -0.43 21.02
CA THR A 187 1.28 -1.17 22.27
C THR A 187 2.17 -2.40 22.14
N ASN A 188 2.38 -3.13 23.23
CA ASN A 188 3.06 -4.44 23.19
C ASN A 188 2.32 -5.49 22.34
N LYS A 189 1.04 -5.28 22.04
CA LYS A 189 0.21 -6.17 21.21
C LYS A 189 0.15 -5.75 19.74
N THR A 190 0.70 -4.57 19.40
CA THR A 190 0.67 -4.07 18.02
C THR A 190 1.53 -4.94 17.12
N ILE A 191 0.94 -5.39 16.01
CA ILE A 191 1.62 -6.17 14.98
C ILE A 191 1.95 -5.25 13.80
N PHE A 192 3.14 -5.43 13.23
CA PHE A 192 3.62 -4.70 12.08
C PHE A 192 3.86 -5.67 10.94
N ILE A 193 3.28 -5.42 9.78
CA ILE A 193 3.53 -6.19 8.55
C ILE A 193 3.95 -5.23 7.45
N PHE A 194 5.24 -5.24 7.10
CA PHE A 194 5.76 -4.31 6.10
C PHE A 194 6.85 -4.94 5.25
N ASP A 195 7.12 -4.31 4.12
CA ASP A 195 8.13 -4.74 3.16
C ASP A 195 9.39 -3.87 3.26
N ILE A 196 10.56 -4.50 3.34
CA ILE A 196 11.85 -3.80 3.19
C ILE A 196 12.48 -4.08 1.83
N ALA A 197 13.22 -3.11 1.30
CA ALA A 197 14.12 -3.29 0.17
C ALA A 197 15.50 -3.71 0.70
N ALA A 198 15.86 -4.98 0.52
CA ALA A 198 17.03 -5.62 1.12
C ALA A 198 18.38 -5.03 0.64
N GLU A 199 18.36 -4.28 -0.46
CA GLU A 199 19.52 -3.53 -0.96
C GLU A 199 19.87 -2.33 -0.09
N TYR A 200 18.93 -1.84 0.72
CA TYR A 200 19.07 -0.61 1.50
C TYR A 200 18.90 -0.83 3.00
N ILE A 201 18.06 -1.80 3.38
CA ILE A 201 17.72 -2.09 4.77
C ILE A 201 17.98 -3.57 5.03
N SER A 202 18.84 -3.86 6.01
CA SER A 202 19.08 -5.21 6.49
C SER A 202 18.12 -5.58 7.61
N ILE A 203 18.04 -6.87 7.96
CA ILE A 203 17.30 -7.31 9.15
C ILE A 203 17.91 -6.71 10.44
N GLU A 204 19.23 -6.47 10.45
CA GLU A 204 19.91 -5.86 11.60
C GLU A 204 19.49 -4.41 11.81
N ASP A 205 19.21 -3.67 10.73
CA ASP A 205 18.64 -2.33 10.82
C ASP A 205 17.23 -2.37 11.42
N VAL A 206 16.43 -3.38 11.10
CA VAL A 206 15.08 -3.56 11.68
C VAL A 206 15.15 -3.93 13.17
N LYS A 207 16.14 -4.73 13.59
CA LYS A 207 16.37 -5.10 15.00
C LYS A 207 16.68 -3.91 15.90
N LYS A 208 17.14 -2.78 15.35
CA LYS A 208 17.32 -1.53 16.12
C LYS A 208 15.98 -1.02 16.68
N TYR A 209 14.87 -1.36 16.03
CA TYR A 209 13.55 -0.83 16.35
C TYR A 209 12.56 -1.87 16.88
N PHE A 210 12.75 -3.17 16.61
CA PHE A 210 11.83 -4.23 17.03
C PHE A 210 12.55 -5.35 17.76
N ASN A 211 11.92 -5.90 18.81
CA ASN A 211 12.44 -7.08 19.52
C ASN A 211 12.12 -8.39 18.81
N LYS A 212 10.90 -8.51 18.26
CA LYS A 212 10.45 -9.73 17.57
C LYS A 212 10.27 -9.46 16.09
N ILE A 213 11.00 -10.22 15.27
CA ILE A 213 10.99 -10.12 13.80
C ILE A 213 10.91 -11.54 13.22
N GLU A 214 10.05 -11.72 12.24
CA GLU A 214 9.94 -12.95 11.45
C GLU A 214 9.83 -12.61 9.96
N ILE A 215 10.47 -13.40 9.10
CA ILE A 215 10.39 -13.21 7.66
C ILE A 215 9.18 -13.98 7.13
N ILE A 216 8.16 -13.25 6.69
CA ILE A 216 6.96 -13.84 6.07
C ILE A 216 7.31 -14.38 4.68
N ASN A 217 8.04 -13.59 3.87
CA ASN A 217 8.39 -14.01 2.52
C ASN A 217 9.55 -13.20 1.93
N ARG A 218 10.19 -13.73 0.88
CA ARG A 218 11.18 -13.04 0.06
C ARG A 218 10.72 -13.01 -1.40
N TYR A 219 10.75 -11.86 -2.04
CA TYR A 219 10.37 -11.71 -3.44
C TYR A 219 11.54 -11.22 -4.28
N GLN A 220 11.79 -11.92 -5.38
CA GLN A 220 12.70 -11.48 -6.44
C GLN A 220 11.92 -10.57 -7.39
N LYS A 221 11.89 -9.27 -7.07
CA LYS A 221 11.37 -8.21 -7.95
C LYS A 221 12.54 -7.35 -8.44
N LYS A 222 12.25 -6.17 -9.00
CA LYS A 222 13.26 -5.19 -9.40
C LYS A 222 14.22 -4.82 -8.26
N HIS A 223 13.69 -4.70 -7.05
CA HIS A 223 14.48 -4.67 -5.82
C HIS A 223 14.17 -5.91 -4.99
N GLN A 224 15.17 -6.52 -4.34
CA GLN A 224 14.98 -7.67 -3.47
C GLN A 224 14.09 -7.27 -2.29
N GLN A 225 12.84 -7.73 -2.31
CA GLN A 225 11.83 -7.38 -1.31
C GLN A 225 11.79 -8.47 -0.24
N ILE A 226 11.80 -8.07 1.04
CA ILE A 226 11.56 -8.98 2.16
C ILE A 226 10.34 -8.48 2.91
N ARG A 227 9.33 -9.34 3.06
CA ARG A 227 8.18 -9.06 3.91
C ARG A 227 8.44 -9.53 5.32
N LEU A 228 8.22 -8.65 6.28
CA LEU A 228 8.45 -8.90 7.68
C LEU A 228 7.15 -8.86 8.46
N PHE A 229 7.06 -9.76 9.43
CA PHE A 229 6.27 -9.60 10.63
C PHE A 229 7.19 -9.01 11.69
N CYS A 230 6.75 -7.95 12.38
CA CYS A 230 7.41 -7.42 13.55
C CYS A 230 6.41 -7.18 14.68
N SER A 231 6.89 -7.21 15.92
CA SER A 231 6.13 -6.80 17.11
C SER A 231 7.11 -6.34 18.20
N GLU A 232 6.58 -5.78 19.29
CA GLU A 232 7.38 -5.26 20.41
C GLU A 232 8.37 -4.18 19.92
N ILE A 233 7.83 -3.07 19.42
CA ILE A 233 8.62 -1.90 19.05
C ILE A 233 9.31 -1.32 20.31
N LYS A 234 10.60 -0.99 20.17
CA LYS A 234 11.49 -0.49 21.23
C LYS A 234 11.29 0.99 21.52
#